data_AF-A0A3N7H6V9-F1
#
_entry.id   AF-A0A3N7H6V9-F1
#
_cell.length_a   1.000
_cell.length_b   1.000
_cell.length_c   1.000
_cell.angle_alpha   90.00
_cell.angle_beta   90.00
_cell.angle_gamma   90.00
#
_symmetry.space_group_name_H-M   'P 1'
#
loop_
_entity.id
_entity.type
_entity.pdbx_description
1 polymer ?
#
loop_
_entity_poly.entity_id
_entity_poly.type
_entity_poly.pdbx_seq_one_letter_code
_entity_poly.pdbx_strand_id
1 'polypeptide(L)'
;MRAKTIFIIVITVLVTVILMKNMDEVNFWIFGNRTVPKLGVLATMFFIGAIVGFLLGRPRRRRSNEEQQTVDPSLDINKPLDPTDEDYIR
;
A
#
# COMPACT_ATOMS: atom_id res chain seq x y z
N MET A 1 -0.24 31.15 12.43
CA MET A 1 0.61 29.99 12.05
C MET A 1 0.98 29.22 13.31
N ARG A 2 0.82 27.89 13.35
CA ARG A 2 1.35 27.09 14.47
C ARG A 2 2.87 26.95 14.31
N ALA A 3 3.59 26.81 15.41
CA ALA A 3 5.05 26.57 15.38
C ALA A 3 5.43 25.41 14.45
N LYS A 4 4.59 24.36 14.42
CA LYS A 4 4.73 23.23 13.49
C LYS A 4 4.76 23.66 12.01
N THR A 5 3.93 24.63 11.61
CA THR A 5 3.88 25.12 10.23
C THR A 5 5.15 25.88 9.87
N ILE A 6 5.62 26.77 10.76
CA ILE A 6 6.85 27.53 10.56
C ILE A 6 8.05 26.58 10.47
N PHE A 7 8.11 25.57 11.35
CA PHE A 7 9.15 24.55 11.35
C PHE A 7 9.19 23.76 10.03
N ILE A 8 8.02 23.30 9.54
CA ILE A 8 7.92 22.62 8.25
C ILE A 8 8.42 23.53 7.12
N ILE A 9 8.01 24.81 7.10
CA ILE A 9 8.44 25.76 6.07
C ILE A 9 9.98 25.91 6.09
N VAL A 10 10.57 26.15 7.27
CA VAL A 10 12.03 26.30 7.40
C VAL A 10 12.77 25.05 6.90
N ILE A 11 12.30 23.85 7.28
CA ILE A 11 12.88 22.60 6.79
C ILE A 11 12.74 22.51 5.26
N THR A 12 11.57 22.80 4.70
CA THR A 12 11.36 22.71 3.25
C THR A 12 12.28 23.65 2.48
N VAL A 13 12.48 24.89 2.94
CA VAL A 13 13.41 25.84 2.33
C VAL A 13 14.85 25.32 2.42
N LEU A 14 15.25 24.79 3.58
CA LEU A 14 16.62 24.29 3.78
C LEU A 14 16.90 23.06 2.90
N VAL A 15 15.96 22.12 2.84
CA VAL A 15 16.01 20.95 1.96
C VAL A 15 16.12 21.39 0.50
N THR A 16 15.24 22.28 0.04
CA THR A 16 15.26 22.75 -1.37
C THR A 16 16.58 23.42 -1.75
N VAL A 17 17.17 24.24 -0.87
CA VAL A 17 18.50 24.86 -1.10
C VAL A 17 19.59 23.79 -1.21
N ILE A 18 19.60 22.79 -0.32
CA ILE A 18 20.58 21.70 -0.38
C ILE A 18 20.43 20.92 -1.69
N LEU A 19 19.20 20.61 -2.09
CA LEU A 19 18.93 19.91 -3.35
C LEU A 19 19.46 20.73 -4.53
N MET A 20 19.16 22.02 -4.60
CA MET A 20 19.66 22.91 -5.68
C MET A 20 21.19 23.00 -5.72
N LYS A 21 21.84 23.04 -4.54
CA LYS A 21 23.30 23.07 -4.43
C LYS A 21 23.99 21.77 -4.85
N ASN A 22 23.28 20.64 -4.84
CA ASN A 22 23.81 19.31 -5.16
C ASN A 22 23.25 18.75 -6.49
N MET A 23 22.87 19.63 -7.42
CA MET A 23 22.39 19.27 -8.77
C MET A 23 23.56 18.94 -9.72
N ASP A 24 24.39 17.98 -9.33
CA ASP A 24 25.43 17.47 -10.23
C ASP A 24 24.80 16.74 -11.41
N GLU A 25 25.30 17.01 -12.60
CA GLU A 25 24.80 16.42 -13.84
C GLU A 25 25.46 15.06 -14.15
N VAL A 26 24.70 14.16 -14.77
CA VAL A 26 25.19 12.93 -15.42
C VAL A 26 24.72 12.91 -16.86
N ASN A 27 25.57 12.41 -17.74
CA ASN A 27 25.24 12.21 -19.14
C ASN A 27 24.46 10.90 -19.31
N PHE A 28 23.26 10.98 -19.88
CA PHE A 28 22.41 9.83 -20.15
C PHE A 28 22.42 9.48 -21.63
N TRP A 29 23.10 8.41 -22.01
CA TRP A 29 23.15 7.96 -23.41
C TRP A 29 21.79 7.52 -23.97
N ILE A 30 20.89 7.00 -23.11
CA ILE A 30 19.58 6.45 -23.47
C ILE A 30 18.58 7.50 -24.01
N PHE A 31 18.81 8.79 -23.76
CA PHE A 31 17.94 9.88 -24.24
C PHE A 31 18.66 10.85 -25.21
N GLY A 32 19.73 10.38 -25.88
CA GLY A 32 20.68 11.24 -26.61
C GLY A 32 21.61 11.98 -25.65
N ASN A 33 22.67 12.67 -26.13
CA ASN A 33 23.64 13.40 -25.29
C ASN A 33 22.99 14.54 -24.47
N ARG A 34 22.25 14.17 -23.42
CA ARG A 34 21.53 15.05 -22.52
C ARG A 34 22.06 14.84 -21.12
N THR A 35 22.35 15.95 -20.48
CA THR A 35 22.73 15.97 -19.07
C THR A 35 21.47 16.08 -18.22
N VAL A 36 21.38 15.24 -17.19
CA VAL A 36 20.27 15.25 -16.23
C VAL A 36 20.86 15.25 -14.83
N PRO A 37 20.28 15.99 -13.86
CA PRO A 37 20.75 15.96 -12.49
C PRO A 37 20.69 14.56 -11.89
N LYS A 38 21.80 14.08 -11.30
CA LYS A 38 21.88 12.81 -10.55
C LYS A 38 20.77 12.68 -9.53
N LEU A 39 20.45 13.80 -8.87
CA LEU A 39 19.43 13.88 -7.84
C LEU A 39 18.03 13.61 -8.39
N GLY A 40 17.72 14.13 -9.58
CA GLY A 40 16.45 13.85 -10.26
C GLY A 40 16.32 12.38 -10.65
N VAL A 41 17.43 11.77 -11.08
CA VAL A 41 17.48 10.35 -11.43
C VAL A 41 17.27 9.48 -10.19
N LEU A 42 17.96 9.80 -9.10
CA LEU A 42 17.83 9.08 -7.83
C LEU A 42 16.41 9.20 -7.28
N ALA A 43 15.83 10.40 -7.27
CA ALA A 43 14.46 10.62 -6.82
C ALA A 43 13.46 9.83 -7.67
N THR A 44 13.63 9.82 -8.99
CA THR A 44 12.76 9.08 -9.91
C THR A 44 12.87 7.57 -9.69
N MET A 45 14.09 7.03 -9.59
CA MET A 45 14.32 5.61 -9.30
C MET A 45 13.80 5.20 -7.93
N PHE A 46 14.01 6.02 -6.91
CA PHE A 46 13.46 5.81 -5.58
C PHE A 46 11.93 5.77 -5.61
N PHE A 47 11.28 6.71 -6.31
CA PHE A 47 9.83 6.77 -6.41
C PHE A 47 9.25 5.54 -7.13
N ILE A 48 9.85 5.14 -8.26
CA ILE A 48 9.45 3.93 -8.98
C ILE A 48 9.64 2.70 -8.08
N GLY A 49 10.79 2.57 -7.42
CA GLY A 49 11.07 1.48 -6.49
C GLY A 49 10.10 1.43 -5.31
N ALA A 50 9.73 2.59 -4.76
CA ALA A 50 8.75 2.70 -3.68
C ALA A 50 7.35 2.27 -4.15
N ILE A 51 6.92 2.68 -5.35
CA ILE A 51 5.65 2.23 -5.95
C ILE A 51 5.68 0.71 -6.13
N VAL A 52 6.71 0.17 -6.79
CA VAL A 52 6.83 -1.28 -7.04
C VAL A 52 6.88 -2.05 -5.73
N GLY A 53 7.70 -1.62 -4.78
CA GLY A 53 7.81 -2.21 -3.45
C GLY A 53 6.50 -2.13 -2.67
N PHE A 54 5.74 -1.05 -2.78
CA PHE A 54 4.42 -0.92 -2.17
C PHE A 54 3.40 -1.88 -2.81
N LEU A 55 3.41 -2.03 -4.14
CA LEU A 55 2.53 -2.97 -4.84
C LEU A 55 2.86 -4.43 -4.49
N LEU A 56 4.14 -4.81 -4.49
CA LEU A 56 4.59 -6.16 -4.15
C LEU A 56 4.45 -6.47 -2.67
N GLY A 57 4.78 -5.50 -1.82
CA GLY A 57 4.75 -5.61 -0.36
C GLY A 57 3.35 -5.51 0.21
N ARG A 58 2.32 -5.15 -0.58
CA ARG A 58 0.94 -5.09 -0.12
C ARG A 58 0.51 -6.50 0.35
N PRO A 59 0.33 -6.73 1.66
CA PRO A 59 -0.10 -8.04 2.12
C PRO A 59 -1.45 -8.33 1.48
N ARG A 60 -1.49 -9.39 0.67
CA ARG A 60 -2.73 -9.89 0.09
C ARG A 60 -3.61 -10.26 1.28
N ARG A 61 -4.66 -9.47 1.56
CA ARG A 61 -5.67 -9.85 2.56
C ARG A 61 -6.07 -11.27 2.17
N ARG A 62 -5.71 -12.25 3.00
CA ARG A 62 -6.28 -13.57 2.91
C ARG A 62 -7.78 -13.31 3.03
N ARG A 63 -8.52 -13.56 1.96
CA ARG A 63 -9.96 -13.72 2.12
C ARG A 63 -10.05 -14.89 3.08
N SER A 64 -10.38 -14.61 4.33
CA SER A 64 -11.03 -15.60 5.16
C SER A 64 -12.33 -15.92 4.41
N ASN A 65 -12.24 -16.84 3.46
CA ASN A 65 -13.34 -17.75 3.16
C ASN A 65 -13.39 -18.75 4.32
N GLU A 66 -13.59 -18.22 5.52
CA GLU A 66 -14.58 -18.77 6.42
C GLU A 66 -15.72 -17.81 6.07
N GLU A 67 -16.62 -18.14 5.15
CA GLU A 67 -17.84 -18.85 5.54
C GLU A 67 -17.98 -18.95 7.06
N GLN A 68 -17.97 -17.79 7.72
CA GLN A 68 -18.72 -17.59 8.93
C GLN A 68 -20.16 -17.79 8.47
N GLN A 69 -20.58 -19.06 8.35
CA GLN A 69 -21.96 -19.43 8.57
C GLN A 69 -22.27 -18.85 9.93
N THR A 70 -22.83 -17.64 9.94
CA THR A 70 -23.71 -17.22 11.00
C THR A 70 -24.81 -18.25 10.97
N VAL A 71 -24.63 -19.33 11.72
CA VAL A 71 -25.70 -20.21 12.17
C VAL A 71 -26.59 -19.30 12.99
N ASP A 72 -27.49 -18.62 12.30
CA ASP A 72 -28.61 -17.96 12.92
C ASP A 72 -29.42 -19.11 13.54
N PRO A 73 -29.53 -19.21 14.89
CA PRO A 73 -30.32 -20.24 15.52
C PRO A 73 -31.80 -19.86 15.42
N SER A 74 -32.25 -19.48 14.23
CA SER A 74 -33.66 -19.60 13.89
C SER A 74 -33.90 -21.10 13.76
N LEU A 75 -34.27 -21.71 14.89
CA LEU A 75 -34.88 -23.02 14.95
C LEU A 75 -36.11 -22.94 14.04
N ASP A 76 -35.96 -23.31 12.78
CA ASP A 76 -37.07 -23.39 11.85
C ASP A 76 -37.91 -24.59 12.27
N ILE A 77 -38.88 -24.33 13.17
CA ILE A 77 -39.73 -25.32 13.84
C ILE A 77 -40.47 -26.23 12.83
N ASN A 78 -40.56 -25.80 11.57
CA ASN A 78 -41.23 -26.54 10.50
C ASN A 78 -40.27 -27.25 9.53
N LYS A 79 -38.96 -27.25 9.79
CA LYS A 79 -38.03 -28.05 8.98
C LYS A 79 -38.23 -29.54 9.31
N PRO A 80 -38.61 -30.38 8.33
CA PRO A 80 -38.68 -31.82 8.56
C PRO A 80 -37.29 -32.35 8.96
N LEU A 81 -37.25 -33.31 9.88
CA LEU A 81 -35.99 -33.94 10.29
C LEU A 81 -35.31 -34.56 9.07
N ASP A 82 -33.98 -34.51 9.08
CA ASP A 82 -33.18 -35.23 8.10
C ASP A 82 -33.38 -36.74 8.34
N PRO A 83 -33.60 -37.56 7.30
CA PRO A 83 -33.78 -39.01 7.46
C PRO A 83 -32.64 -39.71 8.21
N THR A 84 -31.44 -39.11 8.23
CA THR A 84 -30.27 -39.60 8.99
C THR A 84 -30.40 -39.37 10.50
N ASP A 85 -31.21 -38.40 10.93
CA ASP A 85 -31.45 -38.07 12.34
C ASP A 85 -32.69 -38.81 12.93
N GLU A 86 -33.55 -39.38 12.08
CA GLU A 86 -34.75 -40.11 12.50
C GLU A 86 -34.44 -41.40 13.28
N ASP A 87 -33.27 -42.00 13.08
CA ASP A 87 -32.87 -43.24 13.75
C ASP A 87 -32.58 -43.04 15.25
N TYR A 88 -32.38 -41.80 15.72
CA TYR A 88 -32.06 -41.49 17.12
C TYR A 88 -33.29 -41.33 18.04
N ILE A 89 -34.49 -41.27 17.45
CA ILE A 89 -35.76 -41.06 18.17
C ILE A 89 -36.66 -42.30 18.17
N ARG A 90 -36.17 -43.43 17.65
CA ARG A 90 -36.81 -44.75 17.69
C ARG A 90 -36.35 -45.55 18.92
#